data_AF-A0A928TL58-F1
#
_entry.id   AF-A0A928TL58-F1
#
_cell.length_a   1.000
_cell.length_b   1.000
_cell.length_c   1.000
_cell.angle_alpha   90.00
_cell.angle_beta   90.00
_cell.angle_gamma   90.00
#
_symmetry.space_group_name_H-M   'P 1'
#
loop_
_entity.id
_entity.type
_entity.pdbx_description
1 polymer ?
#
loop_
_entity_poly.entity_id
_entity_poly.type
_entity_poly.pdbx_seq_one_letter_code
_entity_poly.pdbx_strand_id
1 'polypeptide(L)'
;MPDTVVVATSADRRGSPARLALVFAVAFVVALAGAVTLKAGPKLTAGQETIGVPASAMQVVRGRGHQEGDRLVLDGLDAERTAVAFATTTPFAAADYTRAVWRLSAAAPPGAQLGMVWRTREEPRRTFTLPLETTRGSIEVDLSGQPGWKGTIVAVGLGVRGALDAPLLIEAFEVRSNAWTTTLADVLRDWSESPYGEHRTAIAQLSFEERHVAPFVAVVAAALALALAWLAFRGWRRGTPVASWAFAALFLAAWLAVDLRWQTLMWREHAAAWSAFAGKPLDGKLASMGDAAIFEVARKVRDAPRPRDARILVVADSSHLRQRVAWFLYPENAYAPSDLQLRGARLAPGQLRAGDQVLLLLTRAIAWDRDRHLLVWPDGATRAGREILSDGPSLSLVEVAP
;
A
#
# COMPACT_ATOMS: atom_id res chain seq x y z
N MET A 1 42.22 51.36 -51.86
CA MET A 1 42.37 50.23 -50.92
C MET A 1 41.22 50.32 -49.93
N PRO A 2 40.25 49.39 -49.94
CA PRO A 2 39.18 49.39 -48.95
C PRO A 2 39.62 48.62 -47.71
N ASP A 3 39.40 49.24 -46.55
CA ASP A 3 39.62 48.65 -45.23
C ASP A 3 38.71 47.44 -45.05
N THR A 4 39.33 46.28 -44.87
CA THR A 4 38.65 45.05 -44.51
C THR A 4 38.35 45.11 -43.02
N VAL A 5 37.15 45.56 -42.67
CA VAL A 5 36.60 45.44 -41.32
C VAL A 5 36.42 43.95 -41.04
N VAL A 6 37.40 43.37 -40.35
CA VAL A 6 37.29 42.02 -39.79
C VAL A 6 36.26 42.10 -38.67
N VAL A 7 35.01 41.80 -39.01
CA VAL A 7 33.97 41.50 -38.05
C VAL A 7 34.40 40.21 -37.36
N ALA A 8 35.03 40.36 -36.19
CA ALA A 8 35.29 39.25 -35.30
C ALA A 8 33.93 38.63 -34.95
N THR A 9 33.64 37.47 -35.56
CA THR A 9 32.53 36.63 -35.17
C THR A 9 32.68 36.36 -33.69
N SER A 10 31.79 36.96 -32.90
CA SER A 10 31.69 36.71 -31.47
C SER A 10 31.56 35.20 -31.31
N ALA A 11 32.65 34.55 -30.93
CA ALA A 11 32.69 33.15 -30.62
C ALA A 11 31.64 32.92 -29.55
N ASP A 12 30.52 32.40 -30.02
CA ASP A 12 29.32 32.03 -29.33
C ASP A 12 29.77 31.34 -28.05
N ARG A 13 29.67 32.03 -26.90
CA ARG A 13 29.88 31.44 -25.58
C ARG A 13 28.70 30.50 -25.32
N ARG A 14 28.56 29.48 -26.16
CA ARG A 14 27.61 28.39 -25.99
C ARG A 14 27.90 27.83 -24.60
N GLY A 15 26.92 27.95 -23.71
CA GLY A 15 26.99 27.28 -22.42
C GLY A 15 27.34 25.82 -22.67
N SER A 16 28.39 25.31 -22.04
CA SER A 16 28.71 23.90 -22.16
C SER A 16 27.56 23.09 -21.53
N PRO A 17 27.00 22.07 -22.21
CA PRO A 17 25.96 21.22 -21.64
C PRO A 17 26.39 20.58 -20.31
N ALA A 18 27.69 20.30 -20.15
CA ALA A 18 28.26 19.81 -18.89
C ALA A 18 28.05 20.79 -17.72
N ARG A 19 28.08 22.11 -17.97
CA ARG A 19 27.81 23.11 -16.94
C ARG A 19 26.34 23.11 -16.51
N LEU A 20 25.41 22.92 -17.44
CA LEU A 20 23.99 22.83 -17.10
C LEU A 20 23.67 21.54 -16.35
N ALA A 21 24.29 20.41 -16.76
CA ALA A 21 24.20 19.16 -16.03
C ALA A 21 24.72 19.31 -14.59
N LEU A 22 25.86 19.99 -14.40
CA LEU A 22 26.39 20.29 -13.06
C LEU A 22 25.45 21.20 -12.26
N VAL A 23 24.87 22.24 -12.87
CA VAL A 23 23.89 23.11 -12.19
C VAL A 23 22.67 22.30 -11.73
N PHE A 24 22.14 21.43 -12.58
CA PHE A 24 21.03 20.56 -12.21
C PHE A 24 21.42 19.58 -11.10
N ALA A 25 22.59 18.94 -11.20
CA ALA A 25 23.08 18.01 -10.18
C ALA A 25 23.26 18.70 -8.81
N VAL A 26 23.82 19.90 -8.79
CA VAL A 26 23.95 20.69 -7.55
C VAL A 26 22.58 21.08 -7.02
N ALA A 27 21.67 21.55 -7.87
CA ALA A 27 20.31 21.89 -7.46
C ALA A 27 19.55 20.68 -6.92
N PHE A 28 19.79 19.48 -7.49
CA PHE A 28 19.23 18.22 -7.00
C PHE A 28 19.77 17.84 -5.62
N VAL A 29 21.08 17.94 -5.41
CA VAL A 29 21.68 17.70 -4.08
C VAL A 29 21.15 18.69 -3.06
N VAL A 30 20.97 19.97 -3.42
CA VAL A 30 20.40 21.00 -2.53
C VAL A 30 18.93 20.69 -2.22
N ALA A 31 18.13 20.34 -3.21
CA ALA A 31 16.72 19.97 -3.02
C ALA A 31 16.58 18.73 -2.12
N LEU A 32 17.41 17.71 -2.35
CA LEU A 32 17.47 16.51 -1.53
C LEU A 32 17.91 16.81 -0.09
N ALA A 33 18.98 17.59 0.08
CA ALA A 33 19.43 18.01 1.41
C ALA A 33 18.36 18.82 2.15
N GLY A 34 17.64 19.70 1.44
CA GLY A 34 16.50 20.43 1.98
C GLY A 34 15.36 19.50 2.42
N ALA A 35 14.97 18.54 1.58
CA ALA A 35 13.95 17.55 1.91
C ALA A 35 14.34 16.68 3.11
N VAL A 36 15.58 16.19 3.14
CA VAL A 36 16.14 15.43 4.27
C VAL A 36 16.14 16.27 5.53
N THR A 37 16.58 17.53 5.47
CA THR A 37 16.65 18.41 6.64
C THR A 37 15.26 18.72 7.20
N LEU A 38 14.29 19.02 6.33
CA LEU A 38 12.91 19.28 6.74
C LEU A 38 12.26 18.06 7.40
N LYS A 39 12.68 16.85 7.00
CA LYS A 39 12.11 15.59 7.47
C LYS A 39 12.87 15.02 8.67
N ALA A 40 14.19 15.13 8.74
CA ALA A 40 15.02 14.65 9.85
C ALA A 40 14.75 15.36 11.19
N GLY A 41 13.84 16.34 11.23
CA GLY A 41 13.43 17.00 12.46
C GLY A 41 14.39 18.11 12.90
N PRO A 42 14.14 18.73 14.06
CA PRO A 42 14.81 19.96 14.48
C PRO A 42 16.28 19.78 14.87
N LYS A 43 16.73 18.53 15.07
CA LYS A 43 18.10 18.20 15.46
C LYS A 43 18.68 17.20 14.48
N LEU A 44 19.59 17.66 13.63
CA LEU A 44 20.36 16.80 12.74
C LEU A 44 21.38 16.01 13.57
N THR A 45 21.05 14.77 13.88
CA THR A 45 21.98 13.81 14.48
C THR A 45 22.51 12.85 13.42
N ALA A 46 23.49 12.03 13.77
CA ALA A 46 24.00 10.97 12.91
C ALA A 46 23.96 9.64 13.68
N GLY A 47 23.76 8.53 12.95
CA GLY A 47 24.00 7.18 13.46
C GLY A 47 22.89 6.55 14.30
N GLN A 48 21.73 7.19 14.46
CA GLN A 48 20.57 6.55 15.09
C GLN A 48 19.66 5.89 14.06
N GLU A 49 19.23 4.66 14.33
CA GLU A 49 18.34 3.90 13.47
C GLU A 49 16.87 4.13 13.82
N THR A 50 16.00 3.95 12.83
CA THR A 50 14.54 3.92 13.03
C THR A 50 14.18 2.72 13.92
N ILE A 51 13.36 2.96 14.94
CA ILE A 51 12.92 1.90 15.85
C ILE A 51 11.62 1.32 15.30
N GLY A 52 11.65 0.04 14.94
CA GLY A 52 10.47 -0.74 14.57
C GLY A 52 9.96 -1.57 15.74
N VAL A 53 8.65 -1.52 15.96
CA VAL A 53 7.92 -2.37 16.91
C VAL A 53 6.97 -3.24 16.09
N PRO A 54 7.29 -4.52 15.85
CA PRO A 54 6.43 -5.42 15.09
C PRO A 54 5.14 -5.68 15.86
N ALA A 55 4.05 -6.01 15.17
CA ALA A 55 2.80 -6.35 15.85
C ALA A 55 2.95 -7.52 16.83
N SER A 56 3.84 -8.47 16.56
CA SER A 56 4.15 -9.60 17.47
C SER A 56 4.70 -9.17 18.85
N ALA A 57 5.28 -7.96 18.95
CA ALA A 57 5.73 -7.37 20.21
C ALA A 57 4.61 -6.61 20.96
N MET A 58 3.44 -6.46 20.34
CA MET A 58 2.28 -5.78 20.93
C MET A 58 1.36 -6.78 21.64
N GLN A 59 0.78 -6.33 22.74
CA GLN A 59 -0.19 -7.08 23.52
C GLN A 59 -1.46 -6.26 23.73
N VAL A 60 -2.62 -6.92 23.69
CA VAL A 60 -3.90 -6.29 24.00
C VAL A 60 -4.04 -6.20 25.50
N VAL A 61 -4.00 -4.98 26.04
CA VAL A 61 -4.11 -4.71 27.48
C VAL A 61 -5.56 -4.41 27.88
N ARG A 62 -6.36 -3.90 26.94
CA ARG A 62 -7.81 -3.69 27.08
C ARG A 62 -8.52 -4.06 25.79
N GLY A 63 -9.76 -4.56 25.90
CA GLY A 63 -10.54 -5.05 24.76
C GLY A 63 -10.28 -6.52 24.46
N ARG A 64 -10.67 -6.96 23.26
CA ARG A 64 -10.43 -8.32 22.75
C ARG A 64 -9.60 -8.24 21.48
N GLY A 65 -8.61 -9.10 21.39
CA GLY A 65 -7.79 -9.25 20.19
C GLY A 65 -6.82 -10.40 20.32
N HIS A 66 -6.20 -10.78 19.21
CA HIS A 66 -5.28 -11.91 19.11
C HIS A 66 -4.21 -11.64 18.06
N GLN A 67 -3.14 -12.45 18.08
CA GLN A 67 -2.12 -12.44 17.04
C GLN A 67 -2.52 -13.35 15.89
N GLU A 68 -2.41 -12.87 14.66
CA GLU A 68 -2.62 -13.63 13.43
C GLU A 68 -1.39 -13.45 12.52
N GLY A 69 -0.47 -14.40 12.58
CA GLY A 69 0.83 -14.30 11.89
C GLY A 69 1.64 -13.10 12.40
N ASP A 70 2.02 -12.21 11.49
CA ASP A 70 2.79 -10.99 11.79
C ASP A 70 1.89 -9.77 12.09
N ARG A 71 0.62 -9.99 12.41
CA ARG A 71 -0.37 -8.94 12.66
C ARG A 71 -1.07 -9.12 13.99
N LEU A 72 -1.42 -8.00 14.62
CA LEU A 72 -2.30 -7.96 15.77
C LEU A 72 -3.70 -7.59 15.32
N VAL A 73 -4.67 -8.46 15.58
CA VAL A 73 -6.08 -8.26 15.26
C VAL A 73 -6.79 -7.81 16.52
N LEU A 74 -7.39 -6.62 16.50
CA LEU A 74 -8.30 -6.14 17.54
C LEU A 74 -9.73 -6.47 17.12
N ASP A 75 -10.35 -7.44 17.79
CA ASP A 75 -11.68 -7.97 17.47
C ASP A 75 -12.81 -7.19 18.14
N GLY A 76 -12.52 -6.48 19.23
CA GLY A 76 -13.57 -5.81 19.98
C GLY A 76 -13.07 -4.90 21.09
N LEU A 77 -13.94 -3.98 21.44
CA LEU A 77 -13.75 -3.05 22.55
C LEU A 77 -14.24 -3.69 23.86
N ASP A 78 -13.76 -3.18 25.00
CA ASP A 78 -14.25 -3.57 26.32
C ASP A 78 -15.58 -2.88 26.69
N ALA A 79 -16.02 -3.05 27.94
CA ALA A 79 -17.25 -2.45 28.45
C ALA A 79 -17.25 -0.90 28.42
N GLU A 80 -16.08 -0.26 28.47
CA GLU A 80 -15.92 1.20 28.36
C GLU A 80 -15.76 1.64 26.90
N ARG A 81 -16.07 0.75 25.94
CA ARG A 81 -15.91 1.00 24.50
C ARG A 81 -14.50 1.42 24.15
N THR A 82 -13.51 0.81 24.80
CA THR A 82 -12.09 1.06 24.58
C THR A 82 -11.34 -0.24 24.31
N ALA A 83 -10.35 -0.20 23.41
CA ALA A 83 -9.33 -1.23 23.27
C ALA A 83 -7.95 -0.56 23.25
N VAL A 84 -6.94 -1.24 23.80
CA VAL A 84 -5.57 -0.74 23.81
C VAL A 84 -4.62 -1.87 23.49
N ALA A 85 -3.88 -1.72 22.40
CA ALA A 85 -2.71 -2.52 22.08
C ALA A 85 -1.45 -1.76 22.54
N PHE A 86 -0.55 -2.43 23.24
CA PHE A 86 0.61 -1.79 23.85
C PHE A 86 1.86 -2.66 23.68
N ALA A 87 3.01 -2.04 23.46
CA ALA A 87 4.31 -2.69 23.39
C ALA A 87 5.33 -1.95 24.25
N THR A 88 6.14 -2.73 24.97
CA THR A 88 7.31 -2.18 25.64
C THR A 88 8.43 -2.03 24.61
N THR A 89 9.11 -0.90 24.61
CA THR A 89 10.22 -0.63 23.70
C THR A 89 11.55 -0.73 24.43
N THR A 90 12.63 -1.01 23.69
CA THR A 90 13.96 -0.63 24.16
C THR A 90 13.93 0.88 24.47
N PRO A 91 14.36 1.33 25.65
CA PRO A 91 14.25 2.74 26.03
C PRO A 91 15.00 3.65 25.05
N PHE A 92 14.36 4.73 24.60
CA PHE A 92 14.97 5.70 23.68
C PHE A 92 14.61 7.14 24.08
N ALA A 93 15.46 8.10 23.69
CA ALA A 93 15.24 9.51 23.98
C ALA A 93 14.22 10.10 22.98
N ALA A 94 13.11 10.64 23.48
CA ALA A 94 12.05 11.22 22.66
C ALA A 94 12.57 12.31 21.69
N ALA A 95 13.58 13.07 22.11
CA ALA A 95 14.15 14.17 21.34
C ALA A 95 14.84 13.73 20.03
N ASP A 96 15.25 12.47 19.94
CA ASP A 96 15.93 11.95 18.74
C ASP A 96 14.95 11.30 17.74
N TYR A 97 13.67 11.28 18.09
CA TYR A 97 12.63 10.54 17.39
C TYR A 97 11.34 11.34 17.37
N THR A 98 11.17 12.26 16.42
CA THR A 98 9.99 13.15 16.41
C THR A 98 8.92 12.79 15.38
N ARG A 99 9.00 11.62 14.76
CA ARG A 99 8.02 11.15 13.78
C ARG A 99 7.65 9.70 14.06
N ALA A 100 6.36 9.41 14.16
CA ALA A 100 5.84 8.06 14.34
C ALA A 100 4.97 7.65 13.15
N VAL A 101 4.99 6.36 12.81
CA VAL A 101 4.19 5.77 11.75
C VAL A 101 3.49 4.53 12.29
N TRP A 102 2.17 4.51 12.21
CA TRP A 102 1.36 3.31 12.43
C TRP A 102 1.04 2.67 11.09
N ARG A 103 1.29 1.37 10.95
CA ARG A 103 0.90 0.59 9.77
C ARG A 103 -0.33 -0.25 10.10
N LEU A 104 -1.40 0.01 9.36
CA LEU A 104 -2.66 -0.71 9.43
C LEU A 104 -2.92 -1.38 8.08
N SER A 105 -3.42 -2.61 8.09
CA SER A 105 -3.74 -3.32 6.84
C SER A 105 -4.91 -2.68 6.09
N ALA A 106 -5.78 -1.95 6.81
CA ALA A 106 -6.93 -1.23 6.26
C ALA A 106 -7.19 0.06 7.04
N ALA A 107 -8.02 0.93 6.47
CA ALA A 107 -8.52 2.11 7.18
C ALA A 107 -9.32 1.69 8.42
N ALA A 108 -9.27 2.48 9.48
CA ALA A 108 -10.07 2.21 10.67
C ALA A 108 -11.58 2.26 10.33
N PRO A 109 -12.41 1.39 10.93
CA PRO A 109 -13.85 1.42 10.72
C PRO A 109 -14.48 2.78 11.07
N PRO A 110 -15.56 3.20 10.39
CA PRO A 110 -16.31 4.39 10.77
C PRO A 110 -16.73 4.34 12.24
N GLY A 111 -16.48 5.41 13.00
CA GLY A 111 -16.79 5.47 14.43
C GLY A 111 -15.69 4.94 15.36
N ALA A 112 -14.61 4.37 14.83
CA ALA A 112 -13.39 4.08 15.57
C ALA A 112 -12.52 5.34 15.66
N GLN A 113 -12.30 5.84 16.88
CA GLN A 113 -11.37 6.92 17.15
C GLN A 113 -10.04 6.33 17.59
N LEU A 114 -8.99 6.60 16.82
CA LEU A 114 -7.65 6.13 17.11
C LEU A 114 -6.87 7.15 17.94
N GLY A 115 -6.00 6.66 18.80
CA GLY A 115 -5.08 7.49 19.58
C GLY A 115 -3.76 6.78 19.80
N MET A 116 -2.65 7.45 19.53
CA MET A 116 -1.34 6.98 19.94
C MET A 116 -1.21 7.19 21.44
N VAL A 117 -0.77 6.16 22.16
CA VAL A 117 -0.48 6.23 23.58
C VAL A 117 0.99 5.92 23.85
N TRP A 118 1.60 6.57 24.83
CA TRP A 118 2.97 6.28 25.23
C TRP A 118 3.20 6.50 26.72
N ARG A 119 4.30 5.92 27.21
CA ARG A 119 4.79 6.11 28.57
C ARG A 119 6.26 6.51 28.57
N THR A 120 6.61 7.34 29.53
CA THR A 120 7.99 7.76 29.76
C THR A 120 8.53 7.10 31.02
N ARG A 121 9.86 6.96 31.09
CA ARG A 121 10.53 6.47 32.30
C ARG A 121 10.34 7.44 33.47
N GLU A 122 10.31 8.73 33.17
CA GLU A 122 10.22 9.81 34.14
C GLU A 122 8.81 9.93 34.76
N GLU A 123 7.77 9.58 34.01
CA GLU A 123 6.37 9.60 34.47
C GLU A 123 5.70 8.21 34.25
N PRO A 124 6.16 7.14 34.94
CA PRO A 124 5.77 5.76 34.61
C PRO A 124 4.30 5.44 34.90
N ARG A 125 3.64 6.23 35.76
CA ARG A 125 2.22 6.11 36.08
C ARG A 125 1.32 6.92 35.15
N ARG A 126 1.89 7.78 34.30
CA ARG A 126 1.14 8.62 33.38
C ARG A 126 1.19 8.01 31.99
N THR A 127 0.02 7.84 31.38
CA THR A 127 -0.09 7.52 29.96
C THR A 127 -0.42 8.81 29.22
N PHE A 128 0.39 9.16 28.25
CA PHE A 128 0.12 10.27 27.34
C PHE A 128 -0.66 9.74 26.14
N THR A 129 -1.53 10.58 25.59
CA THR A 129 -2.38 10.23 24.46
C THR A 129 -2.38 11.35 23.44
N LEU A 130 -2.24 10.99 22.17
CA LEU A 130 -2.36 11.88 21.02
C LEU A 130 -3.43 11.30 20.08
N PRO A 131 -4.56 12.02 19.88
CA PRO A 131 -5.56 11.61 18.89
C PRO A 131 -4.93 11.47 17.51
N LEU A 132 -5.33 10.42 16.78
CA LEU A 132 -4.88 10.18 15.42
C LEU A 132 -6.02 10.47 14.47
N GLU A 133 -5.75 11.31 13.48
CA GLU A 133 -6.67 11.50 12.36
C GLU A 133 -6.54 10.31 11.41
N THR A 134 -7.62 9.52 11.29
CA THR A 134 -7.60 8.31 10.47
C THR A 134 -7.54 8.67 8.98
N THR A 135 -6.40 8.39 8.36
CA THR A 135 -6.25 8.31 6.90
C THR A 135 -6.29 6.84 6.45
N ARG A 136 -6.50 6.59 5.14
CA ARG A 136 -6.51 5.22 4.61
C ARG A 136 -5.09 4.61 4.65
N GLY A 137 -4.88 3.64 5.54
CA GLY A 137 -3.65 2.84 5.60
C GLY A 137 -2.71 3.29 6.71
N SER A 138 -1.51 3.78 6.34
CA SER A 138 -0.49 4.22 7.30
C SER A 138 -0.79 5.60 7.86
N ILE A 139 -0.64 5.78 9.18
CA ILE A 139 -0.85 7.04 9.88
C ILE A 139 0.52 7.57 10.32
N GLU A 140 1.01 8.64 9.68
CA GLU A 140 2.21 9.36 10.11
C GLU A 140 1.83 10.50 11.06
N VAL A 141 2.63 10.69 12.11
CA VAL A 141 2.37 11.65 13.18
C VAL A 141 3.63 12.42 13.50
N ASP A 142 3.51 13.76 13.52
CA ASP A 142 4.56 14.65 14.02
C ASP A 142 4.46 14.79 15.54
N LEU A 143 5.54 14.40 16.21
CA LEU A 143 5.69 14.41 17.66
C LEU A 143 6.51 15.60 18.16
N SER A 144 7.12 16.39 17.27
CA SER A 144 8.03 17.49 17.61
C SER A 144 7.38 18.58 18.47
N GLY A 145 6.10 18.87 18.22
CA GLY A 145 5.31 19.86 18.95
C GLY A 145 4.53 19.30 20.15
N GLN A 146 4.64 18.00 20.45
CA GLN A 146 3.78 17.35 21.43
C GLN A 146 4.32 17.54 22.86
N PRO A 147 3.60 18.21 23.78
CA PRO A 147 4.12 18.55 25.11
C PRO A 147 4.52 17.34 25.97
N GLY A 148 3.89 16.19 25.73
CA GLY A 148 4.17 14.93 26.42
C GLY A 148 5.28 14.08 25.79
N TRP A 149 5.79 14.48 24.61
CA TRP A 149 6.83 13.76 23.89
C TRP A 149 8.21 14.24 24.33
N LYS A 150 8.63 13.82 25.52
CA LYS A 150 9.89 14.24 26.16
C LYS A 150 10.43 13.12 27.05
N GLY A 151 11.70 13.25 27.41
CA GLY A 151 12.37 12.27 28.27
C GLY A 151 12.63 10.95 27.56
N THR A 152 12.59 9.85 28.32
CA THR A 152 12.90 8.51 27.82
C THR A 152 11.61 7.74 27.57
N ILE A 153 11.31 7.44 26.32
CA ILE A 153 10.16 6.61 25.96
C ILE A 153 10.50 5.15 26.28
N VAL A 154 9.59 4.48 26.98
CA VAL A 154 9.75 3.06 27.37
C VAL A 154 8.65 2.16 26.84
N ALA A 155 7.55 2.76 26.36
CA ALA A 155 6.47 2.00 25.78
C ALA A 155 5.57 2.88 24.91
N VAL A 156 4.97 2.25 23.92
CA VAL A 156 4.09 2.85 22.92
C VAL A 156 2.90 1.93 22.67
N GLY A 157 1.80 2.49 22.18
CA GLY A 157 0.62 1.71 21.88
C GLY A 157 -0.41 2.47 21.06
N LEU A 158 -1.40 1.72 20.60
CA LEU A 158 -2.57 2.23 19.88
C LEU A 158 -3.81 2.01 20.74
N GLY A 159 -4.46 3.10 21.10
CA GLY A 159 -5.78 3.12 21.70
C GLY A 159 -6.86 3.26 20.63
N VAL A 160 -7.95 2.54 20.81
CA VAL A 160 -9.17 2.63 20.00
C VAL A 160 -10.34 2.93 20.94
N ARG A 161 -11.17 3.91 20.60
CA ARG A 161 -12.40 4.24 21.32
C ARG A 161 -13.59 4.32 20.37
N GLY A 162 -14.78 3.96 20.83
CA GLY A 162 -16.03 4.21 20.10
C GLY A 162 -16.73 2.94 19.62
N ALA A 163 -16.81 2.74 18.31
CA ALA A 163 -17.38 1.53 17.70
C ALA A 163 -16.34 0.82 16.83
N LEU A 164 -16.37 -0.51 16.86
CA LEU A 164 -15.47 -1.35 16.09
C LEU A 164 -16.31 -2.43 15.39
N ASP A 165 -16.95 -2.03 14.29
CA ASP A 165 -17.89 -2.88 13.52
C ASP A 165 -17.17 -3.90 12.62
N ALA A 166 -15.85 -3.75 12.48
CA ALA A 166 -14.96 -4.70 11.84
C ALA A 166 -13.61 -4.74 12.59
N PRO A 167 -12.89 -5.87 12.60
CA PRO A 167 -11.61 -5.95 13.29
C PRO A 167 -10.60 -4.93 12.76
N LEU A 168 -9.80 -4.35 13.66
CA LEU A 168 -8.68 -3.48 13.28
C LEU A 168 -7.40 -4.31 13.23
N LEU A 169 -6.75 -4.32 12.06
CA LEU A 169 -5.51 -5.06 11.84
C LEU A 169 -4.31 -4.11 11.94
N ILE A 170 -3.47 -4.34 12.94
CA ILE A 170 -2.25 -3.58 13.20
C ILE A 170 -1.06 -4.43 12.72
N GLU A 171 -0.22 -3.86 11.86
CA GLU A 171 0.94 -4.55 11.29
C GLU A 171 2.23 -4.18 12.03
N ALA A 172 2.43 -2.89 12.28
CA ALA A 172 3.62 -2.40 12.96
C ALA A 172 3.44 -0.97 13.48
N PHE A 173 4.30 -0.60 14.40
CA PHE A 173 4.60 0.77 14.76
C PHE A 173 6.07 1.06 14.45
N GLU A 174 6.36 2.23 13.91
CA GLU A 174 7.72 2.69 13.68
C GLU A 174 7.87 4.10 14.25
N VAL A 175 9.01 4.37 14.88
CA VAL A 175 9.40 5.73 15.22
C VAL A 175 10.71 6.07 14.50
N ARG A 176 10.64 7.09 13.64
CA ARG A 176 11.70 7.45 12.71
C ARG A 176 12.75 8.27 13.42
N SER A 177 14.01 7.93 13.15
CA SER A 177 15.13 8.69 13.68
C SER A 177 15.17 10.09 13.07
N ASN A 178 15.63 11.04 13.88
CA ASN A 178 16.02 12.38 13.46
C ASN A 178 17.43 12.42 12.81
N ALA A 179 18.09 11.26 12.70
CA ALA A 179 19.36 11.17 12.01
C ALA A 179 19.20 11.42 10.51
N TRP A 180 19.99 12.35 9.97
CA TRP A 180 19.91 12.71 8.56
C TRP A 180 20.37 11.57 7.63
N THR A 181 21.33 10.76 8.08
CA THR A 181 21.80 9.58 7.34
C THR A 181 20.69 8.55 7.19
N THR A 182 19.93 8.31 8.27
CA THR A 182 18.81 7.39 8.30
C THR A 182 17.65 7.93 7.48
N THR A 183 17.37 9.22 7.58
CA THR A 183 16.34 9.89 6.75
C THR A 183 16.70 9.83 5.27
N LEU A 184 17.96 10.05 4.89
CA LEU A 184 18.41 9.91 3.51
C LEU A 184 18.29 8.46 3.02
N ALA A 185 18.69 7.49 3.84
CA ALA A 185 18.54 6.07 3.51
C ALA A 185 17.06 5.68 3.32
N ASP A 186 16.17 6.20 4.17
CA ASP A 186 14.72 6.02 4.03
C ASP A 186 14.21 6.63 2.72
N VAL A 187 14.59 7.88 2.40
CA VAL A 187 14.23 8.53 1.13
C VAL A 187 14.70 7.72 -0.08
N LEU A 188 15.95 7.23 -0.08
CA LEU A 188 16.47 6.43 -1.18
C LEU A 188 15.77 5.06 -1.29
N ARG A 189 15.41 4.46 -0.15
CA ARG A 189 14.63 3.21 -0.12
C ARG A 189 13.24 3.42 -0.71
N ASP A 190 12.54 4.47 -0.28
CA ASP A 190 11.22 4.86 -0.78
C ASP A 190 11.25 5.08 -2.31
N TRP A 191 12.27 5.78 -2.81
CA TRP A 191 12.43 6.00 -4.25
C TRP A 191 12.64 4.72 -5.06
N SER A 192 13.18 3.68 -4.42
CA SER A 192 13.37 2.36 -5.01
C SER A 192 12.17 1.42 -4.84
N GLU A 193 11.18 1.78 -4.02
CA GLU A 193 9.98 0.97 -3.80
C GLU A 193 9.11 0.95 -5.07
N SER A 194 8.61 -0.23 -5.41
CA SER A 194 7.73 -0.39 -6.57
C SER A 194 6.28 -0.09 -6.18
N PRO A 195 5.56 0.74 -6.95
CA PRO A 195 4.12 0.92 -6.73
C PRO A 195 3.32 -0.35 -7.04
N TYR A 196 3.93 -1.36 -7.66
CA TYR A 196 3.33 -2.65 -8.02
C TYR A 196 3.67 -3.79 -7.04
N GLY A 197 4.32 -3.48 -5.91
CA GLY A 197 4.59 -4.44 -4.85
C GLY A 197 3.30 -5.10 -4.31
N GLU A 198 3.47 -6.24 -3.63
CA GLU A 198 2.39 -7.12 -3.21
C GLU A 198 1.22 -6.32 -2.60
N HIS A 199 0.02 -6.46 -3.18
CA HIS A 199 -1.27 -5.93 -2.72
C HIS A 199 -1.69 -4.50 -3.14
N ARG A 200 -1.02 -3.84 -4.10
CA ARG A 200 -1.42 -2.48 -4.52
C ARG A 200 -2.00 -2.45 -5.95
N THR A 201 -3.26 -2.00 -6.06
CA THR A 201 -3.93 -1.82 -7.37
C THR A 201 -3.45 -0.55 -8.07
N ALA A 202 -3.53 -0.50 -9.40
CA ALA A 202 -3.19 0.67 -10.22
C ALA A 202 -3.90 1.97 -9.80
N ILE A 203 -5.07 1.88 -9.16
CA ILE A 203 -5.85 3.05 -8.70
C ILE A 203 -5.19 3.72 -7.46
N ALA A 204 -4.33 3.01 -6.72
CA ALA A 204 -3.65 3.53 -5.53
C ALA A 204 -2.30 4.23 -5.82
N GLN A 205 -1.91 4.35 -7.10
CA GLN A 205 -0.60 4.90 -7.50
C GLN A 205 -0.40 6.36 -7.10
N LEU A 206 -1.45 7.19 -7.11
CA LEU A 206 -1.34 8.60 -6.69
C LEU A 206 -1.10 8.72 -5.17
N SER A 207 -1.73 7.85 -4.38
CA SER A 207 -1.52 7.78 -2.92
C SER A 207 -0.21 7.10 -2.50
N PHE A 208 0.56 6.54 -3.45
CA PHE A 208 1.82 5.85 -3.16
C PHE A 208 2.94 6.84 -2.85
N GLU A 209 3.14 7.84 -3.73
CA GLU A 209 4.16 8.87 -3.52
C GLU A 209 3.87 9.75 -2.30
N GLU A 210 2.60 9.94 -1.92
CA GLU A 210 2.21 10.70 -0.72
C GLU A 210 2.75 10.11 0.58
N ARG A 211 3.08 8.81 0.59
CA ARG A 211 3.62 8.11 1.77
C ARG A 211 5.14 8.19 1.87
N HIS A 212 5.83 8.62 0.81
CA HIS A 212 7.28 8.73 0.81
C HIS A 212 7.72 9.87 1.73
N VAL A 213 8.84 9.65 2.44
CA VAL A 213 9.44 10.68 3.30
C VAL A 213 9.71 11.96 2.51
N ALA A 214 10.19 11.82 1.27
CA ALA A 214 10.32 12.91 0.31
C ALA A 214 9.93 12.38 -1.08
N PRO A 215 8.77 12.78 -1.64
CA PRO A 215 8.33 12.31 -2.96
C PRO A 215 9.37 12.63 -4.04
N PHE A 216 9.74 11.65 -4.86
CA PHE A 216 10.84 11.79 -5.82
C PHE A 216 10.57 12.92 -6.83
N VAL A 217 9.34 12.95 -7.37
CA VAL A 217 8.92 13.95 -8.35
C VAL A 217 8.96 15.35 -7.76
N ALA A 218 8.60 15.52 -6.48
CA ALA A 218 8.66 16.81 -5.80
C ALA A 218 10.11 17.30 -5.63
N VAL A 219 11.05 16.40 -5.29
CA VAL A 219 12.47 16.74 -5.17
C VAL A 219 13.07 17.11 -6.54
N VAL A 220 12.73 16.37 -7.60
CA VAL A 220 13.16 16.72 -8.98
C VAL A 220 12.57 18.06 -9.43
N ALA A 221 11.30 18.31 -9.15
CA ALA A 221 10.65 19.58 -9.48
C ALA A 221 11.30 20.76 -8.72
N ALA A 222 11.61 20.58 -7.43
CA ALA A 222 12.33 21.57 -6.64
C ALA A 222 13.75 21.82 -7.20
N ALA A 223 14.46 20.76 -7.59
CA ALA A 223 15.76 20.87 -8.24
C ALA A 223 15.70 21.66 -9.55
N LEU A 224 14.69 21.38 -10.40
CA LEU A 224 14.45 22.12 -11.62
C LEU A 224 14.15 23.60 -11.32
N ALA A 225 13.26 23.89 -10.38
CA ALA A 225 12.93 25.26 -9.98
C ALA A 225 14.16 26.03 -9.47
N LEU A 226 14.99 25.41 -8.63
CA LEU A 226 16.25 25.99 -8.13
C LEU A 226 17.24 26.27 -9.27
N ALA A 227 17.40 25.32 -10.19
CA ALA A 227 18.29 25.48 -11.35
C ALA A 227 17.82 26.63 -12.27
N LEU A 228 16.51 26.71 -12.53
CA LEU A 228 15.90 27.78 -13.32
C LEU A 228 16.02 29.15 -12.63
N ALA A 229 15.75 29.22 -11.33
CA ALA A 229 15.90 30.44 -10.54
C ALA A 229 17.34 30.93 -10.54
N TRP A 230 18.32 30.02 -10.42
CA TRP A 230 19.73 30.36 -10.49
C TRP A 230 20.13 30.94 -11.86
N LEU A 231 19.67 30.33 -12.97
CA LEU A 231 19.91 30.85 -14.31
C LEU A 231 19.29 32.24 -14.51
N ALA A 232 18.04 32.43 -14.08
CA ALA A 232 17.36 33.71 -14.16
C ALA A 232 18.09 34.80 -13.33
N PHE A 233 18.45 34.48 -12.10
CA PHE A 233 19.21 35.37 -11.21
C PHE A 233 20.56 35.77 -11.82
N ARG A 234 21.29 34.81 -12.41
CA ARG A 234 22.55 35.07 -13.10
C ARG A 234 22.36 35.97 -14.32
N GLY A 235 21.34 35.72 -15.13
CA GLY A 235 21.01 36.54 -16.30
C GLY A 235 20.73 37.99 -15.91
N TRP A 236 19.89 38.18 -14.89
CA TRP A 236 19.57 39.50 -14.33
C TRP A 236 20.80 40.21 -13.75
N ARG A 237 21.58 39.55 -12.87
CA ARG A 237 22.76 40.14 -12.21
C ARG A 237 23.88 40.51 -13.18
N ARG A 238 24.05 39.77 -14.28
CA ARG A 238 25.16 39.98 -15.23
C ARG A 238 24.76 40.73 -16.49
N GLY A 239 23.48 41.03 -16.68
CA GLY A 239 22.97 41.66 -17.91
C GLY A 239 23.17 40.80 -19.16
N THR A 240 23.49 39.51 -19.01
CA THR A 240 23.76 38.61 -20.13
C THR A 240 22.51 37.77 -20.43
N PRO A 241 21.99 37.76 -21.67
CA PRO A 241 20.85 36.92 -22.01
C PRO A 241 21.21 35.44 -21.81
N VAL A 242 20.33 34.71 -21.13
CA VAL A 242 20.43 33.26 -21.01
C VAL A 242 19.84 32.63 -22.26
N ALA A 243 20.58 31.74 -22.91
CA ALA A 243 20.11 31.09 -24.12
C ALA A 243 18.86 30.22 -23.83
N SER A 244 17.82 30.33 -24.67
CA SER A 244 16.55 29.63 -24.49
C SER A 244 16.70 28.10 -24.42
N TRP A 245 17.66 27.54 -25.15
CA TRP A 245 17.97 26.11 -25.12
C TRP A 245 18.41 25.61 -23.73
N ALA A 246 18.96 26.48 -22.88
CA ALA A 246 19.37 26.11 -21.53
C ALA A 246 18.18 25.73 -20.64
N PHE A 247 17.04 26.41 -20.82
CA PHE A 247 15.79 26.07 -20.14
C PHE A 247 15.26 24.71 -20.59
N ALA A 248 15.26 24.48 -21.91
CA ALA A 248 14.87 23.19 -22.48
C ALA A 248 15.78 22.05 -22.01
N ALA A 249 17.09 22.29 -21.91
CA ALA A 249 18.06 21.31 -21.43
C ALA A 249 17.83 20.96 -19.95
N LEU A 250 17.54 21.93 -19.09
CA LEU A 250 17.22 21.66 -17.68
C LEU A 250 15.90 20.90 -17.53
N PHE A 251 14.88 21.29 -18.29
CA PHE A 251 13.61 20.56 -18.32
C PHE A 251 13.82 19.11 -18.76
N LEU A 252 14.58 18.89 -19.83
CA LEU A 252 14.89 17.54 -20.32
C LEU A 252 15.69 16.74 -19.29
N ALA A 253 16.64 17.35 -18.57
CA ALA A 253 17.37 16.67 -17.51
C ALA A 253 16.45 16.22 -16.36
N ALA A 254 15.51 17.07 -15.94
CA ALA A 254 14.52 16.72 -14.93
C ALA A 254 13.58 15.60 -15.40
N TRP A 255 13.12 15.67 -16.66
CA TRP A 255 12.32 14.63 -17.27
C TRP A 255 13.05 13.29 -17.31
N LEU A 256 14.30 13.28 -17.78
CA LEU A 256 15.13 12.08 -17.86
C LEU A 256 15.39 11.47 -16.47
N ALA A 257 15.49 12.27 -15.41
CA ALA A 257 15.63 11.75 -14.05
C ALA A 257 14.37 10.97 -13.60
N VAL A 258 13.18 11.50 -13.90
CA VAL A 258 11.90 10.81 -13.64
C VAL A 258 11.74 9.57 -14.49
N ASP A 259 12.02 9.67 -15.79
CA ASP A 259 11.94 8.55 -16.71
C ASP A 259 12.93 7.44 -16.33
N LEU A 260 14.18 7.76 -16.00
CA LEU A 260 15.18 6.78 -15.60
C LEU A 260 14.77 5.99 -14.36
N ARG A 261 14.15 6.65 -13.36
CA ARG A 261 13.60 5.95 -12.21
C ARG A 261 12.51 4.98 -12.64
N TRP A 262 11.57 5.42 -13.47
CA TRP A 262 10.50 4.57 -14.00
C TRP A 262 11.04 3.39 -14.81
N GLN A 263 11.99 3.62 -15.71
CA GLN A 263 12.65 2.58 -16.50
C GLN A 263 13.33 1.56 -15.59
N THR A 264 14.01 2.00 -14.53
CA THR A 264 14.69 1.12 -13.57
C THR A 264 13.69 0.23 -12.82
N LEU A 265 12.58 0.81 -12.34
CA LEU A 265 11.52 0.06 -11.68
C LEU A 265 10.88 -0.96 -12.64
N MET A 266 10.55 -0.53 -13.86
CA MET A 266 9.97 -1.39 -14.89
C MET A 266 10.91 -2.54 -15.27
N TRP A 267 12.21 -2.29 -15.39
CA TRP A 267 13.19 -3.33 -15.72
C TRP A 267 13.27 -4.40 -14.62
N ARG A 268 13.23 -3.96 -13.36
CA ARG A 268 13.22 -4.88 -12.21
C ARG A 268 11.96 -5.72 -12.17
N GLU A 269 10.79 -5.10 -12.36
CA GLU A 269 9.51 -5.82 -12.43
C GLU A 269 9.46 -6.77 -13.63
N HIS A 270 9.98 -6.34 -14.78
CA HIS A 270 10.06 -7.18 -15.98
C HIS A 270 10.98 -8.39 -15.75
N ALA A 271 12.15 -8.19 -15.14
CA ALA A 271 13.06 -9.28 -14.81
C ALA A 271 12.42 -10.26 -13.81
N ALA A 272 11.72 -9.75 -12.79
CA ALA A 272 10.98 -10.58 -11.83
C ALA A 272 9.87 -11.37 -12.54
N ALA A 273 9.04 -10.71 -13.35
CA ALA A 273 7.98 -11.36 -14.12
C ALA A 273 8.53 -12.38 -15.12
N TRP A 274 9.63 -12.07 -15.80
CA TRP A 274 10.29 -13.00 -16.71
C TRP A 274 10.74 -14.25 -15.95
N SER A 275 11.42 -14.09 -14.82
CA SER A 275 11.85 -15.22 -13.99
C SER A 275 10.66 -16.05 -13.47
N ALA A 276 9.55 -15.40 -13.14
CA ALA A 276 8.36 -16.06 -12.60
C ALA A 276 7.53 -16.79 -13.68
N PHE A 277 7.48 -16.27 -14.91
CA PHE A 277 6.50 -16.71 -15.91
C PHE A 277 7.07 -17.19 -17.25
N ALA A 278 8.33 -16.88 -17.60
CA ALA A 278 8.89 -17.26 -18.90
C ALA A 278 8.94 -18.78 -19.08
N GLY A 279 8.61 -19.25 -20.29
CA GLY A 279 8.60 -20.68 -20.65
C GLY A 279 7.48 -21.52 -20.04
N LYS A 280 6.69 -21.00 -19.08
CA LYS A 280 5.58 -21.74 -18.47
C LYS A 280 4.34 -21.75 -19.37
N PRO A 281 3.58 -22.87 -19.44
CA PRO A 281 2.25 -22.88 -20.04
C PRO A 281 1.30 -21.99 -19.21
N LEU A 282 0.14 -21.63 -19.75
CA LEU A 282 -0.79 -20.71 -19.09
C LEU A 282 -1.14 -21.15 -17.66
N ASP A 283 -1.51 -22.41 -17.45
CA ASP A 283 -1.81 -22.93 -16.10
C ASP A 283 -0.60 -22.84 -15.15
N GLY A 284 0.61 -23.11 -15.67
CA GLY A 284 1.84 -22.95 -14.89
C GLY A 284 2.12 -21.49 -14.52
N LYS A 285 1.73 -20.54 -15.39
CA LYS A 285 1.80 -19.10 -15.09
C LYS A 285 0.78 -18.71 -14.01
N LEU A 286 -0.47 -19.13 -14.14
CA LEU A 286 -1.54 -18.83 -13.17
C LEU A 286 -1.24 -19.43 -11.79
N ALA A 287 -0.69 -20.64 -11.74
CA ALA A 287 -0.21 -21.28 -10.52
C ALA A 287 1.02 -20.60 -9.88
N SER A 288 1.71 -19.73 -10.62
CA SER A 288 2.86 -18.95 -10.11
C SER A 288 2.45 -17.53 -9.69
N MET A 289 1.18 -17.16 -9.83
CA MET A 289 0.67 -15.87 -9.34
C MET A 289 0.49 -15.89 -7.81
N GLY A 290 0.40 -14.71 -7.19
CA GLY A 290 0.07 -14.60 -5.75
C GLY A 290 -1.26 -15.24 -5.36
N ASP A 291 -2.18 -15.42 -6.32
CA ASP A 291 -3.48 -16.07 -6.13
C ASP A 291 -3.47 -17.58 -6.47
N ALA A 292 -2.31 -18.24 -6.42
CA ALA A 292 -2.18 -19.65 -6.79
C ALA A 292 -3.21 -20.56 -6.10
N ALA A 293 -3.48 -20.35 -4.81
CA ALA A 293 -4.49 -21.12 -4.07
C ALA A 293 -5.92 -20.94 -4.62
N ILE A 294 -6.26 -19.73 -5.08
CA ILE A 294 -7.55 -19.43 -5.71
C ILE A 294 -7.61 -20.07 -7.10
N PHE A 295 -6.52 -20.00 -7.86
CA PHE A 295 -6.40 -20.67 -9.15
C PHE A 295 -6.59 -22.19 -9.02
N GLU A 296 -6.01 -22.81 -8.00
CA GLU A 296 -6.17 -24.26 -7.76
C GLU A 296 -7.63 -24.65 -7.50
N VAL A 297 -8.41 -23.81 -6.82
CA VAL A 297 -9.86 -24.03 -6.66
C VAL A 297 -10.57 -23.98 -8.02
N ALA A 298 -10.28 -22.96 -8.84
CA ALA A 298 -10.86 -22.84 -10.17
C ALA A 298 -10.45 -24.01 -11.07
N ARG A 299 -9.21 -24.49 -10.98
CA ARG A 299 -8.69 -25.65 -11.70
C ARG A 299 -9.45 -26.92 -11.33
N LYS A 300 -9.66 -27.18 -10.04
CA LYS A 300 -10.49 -28.32 -9.57
C LYS A 300 -11.91 -28.28 -10.15
N VAL A 301 -12.53 -27.10 -10.17
CA VAL A 301 -13.88 -26.91 -10.74
C VAL A 301 -13.90 -27.10 -12.26
N ARG A 302 -12.87 -26.62 -12.95
CA ARG A 302 -12.72 -26.77 -14.40
C ARG A 302 -12.51 -28.23 -14.81
N ASP A 303 -11.73 -28.97 -14.02
CA ASP A 303 -11.36 -30.36 -14.29
C ASP A 303 -12.42 -31.37 -13.78
N ALA A 304 -13.44 -30.91 -13.04
CA ALA A 304 -14.52 -31.77 -12.53
C ALA A 304 -15.41 -32.34 -13.66
N PRO A 305 -15.94 -33.58 -13.50
CA PRO A 305 -16.77 -34.23 -14.51
C PRO A 305 -18.18 -33.61 -14.54
N ARG A 306 -18.34 -32.53 -15.32
CA ARG A 306 -19.56 -31.71 -15.37
C ARG A 306 -19.99 -31.38 -16.80
N PRO A 307 -21.28 -31.06 -17.02
CA PRO A 307 -21.73 -30.46 -18.27
C PRO A 307 -21.01 -29.13 -18.53
N ARG A 308 -20.45 -28.94 -19.73
CA ARG A 308 -19.64 -27.75 -20.08
C ARG A 308 -20.47 -26.53 -20.51
N ASP A 309 -21.69 -26.74 -21.00
CA ASP A 309 -22.56 -25.64 -21.46
C ASP A 309 -23.37 -24.98 -20.32
N ALA A 310 -23.32 -25.59 -19.12
CA ALA A 310 -24.03 -25.12 -17.96
C ALA A 310 -23.41 -23.84 -17.39
N ARG A 311 -24.29 -22.97 -16.87
CA ARG A 311 -23.89 -21.75 -16.18
C ARG A 311 -23.31 -22.09 -14.81
N ILE A 312 -22.12 -21.57 -14.50
CA ILE A 312 -21.51 -21.67 -13.16
C ILE A 312 -21.78 -20.38 -12.39
N LEU A 313 -22.48 -20.48 -11.26
CA LEU A 313 -22.72 -19.38 -10.33
C LEU A 313 -21.76 -19.51 -9.16
N VAL A 314 -20.79 -18.60 -9.07
CA VAL A 314 -19.81 -18.58 -7.97
C VAL A 314 -20.43 -17.84 -6.79
N VAL A 315 -20.53 -18.50 -5.64
CA VAL A 315 -21.09 -17.96 -4.40
C VAL A 315 -20.03 -18.02 -3.29
N ALA A 316 -19.58 -16.84 -2.86
CA ALA A 316 -18.63 -16.67 -1.77
C ALA A 316 -18.98 -15.43 -0.94
N ASP A 317 -18.70 -15.48 0.36
CA ASP A 317 -18.88 -14.33 1.27
C ASP A 317 -17.92 -13.18 0.90
N SER A 318 -16.74 -13.51 0.36
CA SER A 318 -15.77 -12.54 -0.17
C SER A 318 -16.04 -12.23 -1.64
N SER A 319 -16.30 -10.96 -1.96
CA SER A 319 -16.49 -10.52 -3.35
C SER A 319 -15.21 -10.63 -4.18
N HIS A 320 -14.05 -10.40 -3.57
CA HIS A 320 -12.75 -10.61 -4.21
C HIS A 320 -12.59 -12.08 -4.64
N LEU A 321 -12.80 -13.02 -3.71
CA LEU A 321 -12.68 -14.45 -3.97
C LEU A 321 -13.64 -14.89 -5.08
N ARG A 322 -14.90 -14.43 -5.01
CA ARG A 322 -15.94 -14.72 -6.00
C ARG A 322 -15.53 -14.27 -7.40
N GLN A 323 -15.06 -13.03 -7.55
CA GLN A 323 -14.65 -12.46 -8.83
C GLN A 323 -13.38 -13.13 -9.37
N ARG A 324 -12.38 -13.40 -8.52
CA ARG A 324 -11.12 -14.03 -8.94
C ARG A 324 -11.34 -15.47 -9.41
N VAL A 325 -12.14 -16.26 -8.69
CA VAL A 325 -12.48 -17.62 -9.13
C VAL A 325 -13.24 -17.60 -10.45
N ALA A 326 -14.27 -16.75 -10.60
CA ALA A 326 -15.00 -16.63 -11.86
C ALA A 326 -14.08 -16.22 -13.02
N TRP A 327 -13.13 -15.32 -12.79
CA TRP A 327 -12.14 -14.93 -13.79
C TRP A 327 -11.23 -16.09 -14.22
N PHE A 328 -10.74 -16.90 -13.28
CA PHE A 328 -9.92 -18.08 -13.59
C PHE A 328 -10.70 -19.19 -14.32
N LEU A 329 -12.03 -19.20 -14.19
CA LEU A 329 -12.87 -20.15 -14.90
C LEU A 329 -13.08 -19.76 -16.38
N TYR A 330 -12.77 -18.54 -16.82
CA TYR A 330 -12.90 -18.21 -18.24
C TYR A 330 -12.00 -19.09 -19.12
N PRO A 331 -12.52 -19.58 -20.27
CA PRO A 331 -13.74 -19.15 -20.98
C PRO A 331 -15.04 -19.88 -20.60
N GLU A 332 -15.08 -20.67 -19.52
CA GLU A 332 -16.31 -21.32 -19.07
C GLU A 332 -17.41 -20.30 -18.75
N ASN A 333 -18.68 -20.74 -18.79
CA ASN A 333 -19.85 -19.90 -18.57
C ASN A 333 -20.04 -19.52 -17.08
N ALA A 334 -19.02 -18.92 -16.48
CA ALA A 334 -18.94 -18.59 -15.07
C ALA A 334 -19.36 -17.14 -14.81
N TYR A 335 -20.21 -16.95 -13.79
CA TYR A 335 -20.69 -15.66 -13.35
C TYR A 335 -20.45 -15.49 -11.85
N ALA A 336 -19.90 -14.33 -11.50
CA ALA A 336 -19.84 -13.82 -10.14
C ALA A 336 -20.91 -12.72 -10.01
N PRO A 337 -22.06 -12.99 -9.35
CA PRO A 337 -23.07 -11.96 -9.10
C PRO A 337 -22.45 -10.73 -8.41
N SER A 338 -22.78 -9.54 -8.90
CA SER A 338 -22.16 -8.29 -8.43
C SER A 338 -22.69 -7.90 -7.05
N ASP A 339 -21.86 -7.21 -6.25
CA ASP A 339 -22.23 -6.72 -4.91
C ASP A 339 -23.42 -5.75 -4.93
N LEU A 340 -23.72 -5.13 -6.08
CA LEU A 340 -24.90 -4.26 -6.26
C LEU A 340 -26.21 -5.06 -6.26
N GLN A 341 -26.21 -6.34 -6.64
CA GLN A 341 -27.37 -7.23 -6.43
C GLN A 341 -27.46 -7.72 -4.97
N LEU A 342 -26.32 -7.79 -4.27
CA LEU A 342 -26.21 -8.37 -2.92
C LEU A 342 -26.45 -7.39 -1.77
N ARG A 343 -26.73 -6.11 -2.02
CA ARG A 343 -27.25 -5.17 -0.98
C ARG A 343 -28.69 -5.46 -0.54
N GLY A 344 -29.26 -6.60 -0.95
CA GLY A 344 -30.57 -7.05 -0.47
C GLY A 344 -31.07 -8.36 -1.09
N ALA A 345 -30.60 -8.76 -2.28
CA ALA A 345 -31.01 -10.03 -2.90
C ALA A 345 -29.87 -11.05 -2.80
N ARG A 346 -29.92 -11.92 -1.78
CA ARG A 346 -29.22 -13.21 -1.82
C ARG A 346 -29.73 -13.97 -3.06
N LEU A 347 -28.85 -14.69 -3.76
CA LEU A 347 -29.25 -15.55 -4.89
C LEU A 347 -30.43 -16.41 -4.44
N ALA A 348 -31.63 -16.12 -4.91
CA ALA A 348 -32.84 -16.74 -4.38
C ALA A 348 -33.02 -18.12 -5.01
N PRO A 349 -33.64 -19.08 -4.31
CA PRO A 349 -33.95 -20.40 -4.86
C PRO A 349 -34.69 -20.36 -6.21
N GLY A 350 -35.51 -19.34 -6.45
CA GLY A 350 -36.26 -19.14 -7.71
C GLY A 350 -35.43 -18.63 -8.88
N GLN A 351 -34.20 -18.14 -8.65
CA GLN A 351 -33.29 -17.65 -9.70
C GLN A 351 -32.42 -18.76 -10.30
N LEU A 352 -32.38 -19.91 -9.63
CA LEU A 352 -31.72 -21.12 -10.10
C LEU A 352 -32.61 -21.87 -11.09
N ARG A 353 -32.02 -22.24 -12.21
CA ARG A 353 -32.65 -23.05 -13.26
C ARG A 353 -32.08 -24.47 -13.21
N ALA A 354 -32.85 -25.44 -13.68
CA ALA A 354 -32.37 -26.80 -13.90
C ALA A 354 -31.08 -26.78 -14.74
N GLY A 355 -30.05 -27.49 -14.30
CA GLY A 355 -28.74 -27.54 -14.94
C GLY A 355 -27.80 -26.38 -14.60
N ASP A 356 -28.21 -25.38 -13.81
CA ASP A 356 -27.26 -24.41 -13.24
C ASP A 356 -26.27 -25.15 -12.31
N GLN A 357 -25.01 -24.75 -12.34
CA GLN A 357 -23.97 -25.24 -11.43
C GLN A 357 -23.66 -24.16 -10.39
N VAL A 358 -23.88 -24.46 -9.11
CA VAL A 358 -23.63 -23.54 -7.99
C VAL A 358 -22.33 -23.94 -7.30
N LEU A 359 -21.33 -23.06 -7.38
CA LEU A 359 -20.05 -23.20 -6.71
C LEU A 359 -20.11 -22.47 -5.37
N LEU A 360 -20.20 -23.22 -4.28
CA LEU A 360 -20.15 -22.73 -2.91
C LEU A 360 -18.71 -22.70 -2.44
N LEU A 361 -18.21 -21.52 -2.09
CA LEU A 361 -16.83 -21.31 -1.65
C LEU A 361 -16.79 -20.39 -0.43
N LEU A 362 -16.42 -20.93 0.74
CA LEU A 362 -16.31 -20.18 1.99
C LEU A 362 -17.52 -19.25 2.22
N THR A 363 -18.73 -19.77 2.02
CA THR A 363 -19.96 -18.99 2.14
C THR A 363 -20.87 -19.54 3.22
N ARG A 364 -21.60 -18.62 3.86
CA ARG A 364 -22.70 -18.93 4.78
C ARG A 364 -24.06 -18.62 4.16
N ALA A 365 -24.10 -18.11 2.94
CA ALA A 365 -25.32 -17.69 2.28
C ALA A 365 -26.17 -18.86 1.78
N ILE A 366 -25.53 -19.98 1.45
CA ILE A 366 -26.15 -21.22 0.97
C ILE A 366 -25.29 -22.38 1.49
N ALA A 367 -25.90 -23.39 2.08
CA ALA A 367 -25.25 -24.62 2.50
C ALA A 367 -25.64 -25.77 1.57
N TRP A 368 -24.75 -26.75 1.42
CA TRP A 368 -25.05 -28.01 0.74
C TRP A 368 -25.27 -29.10 1.80
N ASP A 369 -26.49 -29.63 1.87
CA ASP A 369 -26.84 -30.79 2.68
C ASP A 369 -26.61 -32.05 1.84
N ARG A 370 -25.50 -32.75 2.13
CA ARG A 370 -25.07 -33.95 1.41
C ARG A 370 -26.02 -35.12 1.60
N ASP A 371 -26.58 -35.28 2.80
CA ASP A 371 -27.43 -36.42 3.15
C ASP A 371 -28.80 -36.30 2.48
N ARG A 372 -29.29 -35.06 2.32
CA ARG A 372 -30.59 -34.79 1.69
C ARG A 372 -30.49 -34.42 0.22
N HIS A 373 -29.28 -34.20 -0.30
CA HIS A 373 -29.03 -33.70 -1.64
C HIS A 373 -29.74 -32.36 -1.93
N LEU A 374 -29.69 -31.44 -0.96
CA LEU A 374 -30.35 -30.13 -1.03
C LEU A 374 -29.38 -28.97 -0.85
N LEU A 375 -29.50 -27.96 -1.70
CA LEU A 375 -29.05 -26.60 -1.38
C LEU A 375 -30.02 -26.00 -0.36
N VAL A 376 -29.50 -25.43 0.72
CA VAL A 376 -30.27 -24.91 1.86
C VAL A 376 -29.89 -23.45 2.11
N TRP A 377 -30.90 -22.58 2.16
CA TRP A 377 -30.74 -21.17 2.48
C TRP A 377 -30.98 -20.91 3.98
N PRO A 378 -30.45 -19.80 4.54
CA PRO A 378 -30.65 -19.45 5.94
C PRO A 378 -32.10 -19.26 6.38
N ASP A 379 -33.00 -18.97 5.44
CA ASP A 379 -34.45 -18.86 5.66
C ASP A 379 -35.18 -20.22 5.61
N GLY A 380 -34.44 -21.31 5.42
CA GLY A 380 -34.97 -22.66 5.32
C GLY A 380 -35.46 -23.05 3.92
N ALA A 381 -35.38 -22.16 2.94
CA ALA A 381 -35.72 -22.51 1.56
C ALA A 381 -34.71 -23.52 1.00
N THR A 382 -35.16 -24.42 0.12
CA THR A 382 -34.33 -25.50 -0.41
C THR A 382 -34.46 -25.69 -1.93
N ARG A 383 -33.40 -26.21 -2.55
CA ARG A 383 -33.41 -26.71 -3.94
C ARG A 383 -32.70 -28.05 -4.02
N ALA A 384 -33.32 -28.99 -4.72
CA ALA A 384 -32.68 -30.26 -5.02
C ALA A 384 -31.49 -30.06 -5.96
N GLY A 385 -30.44 -30.86 -5.75
CA GLY A 385 -29.28 -30.82 -6.60
C GLY A 385 -28.51 -32.13 -6.58
N ARG A 386 -27.46 -32.19 -7.39
CA ARG A 386 -26.51 -33.30 -7.46
C ARG A 386 -25.12 -32.75 -7.21
N GLU A 387 -24.40 -33.35 -6.27
CA GLU A 387 -22.99 -33.00 -6.03
C GLU A 387 -22.14 -33.39 -7.26
N ILE A 388 -21.36 -32.45 -7.77
CA ILE A 388 -20.35 -32.68 -8.82
C ILE A 388 -18.97 -32.81 -8.17
N LEU A 389 -18.65 -31.90 -7.25
CA LEU A 389 -17.36 -31.84 -6.56
C LEU A 389 -17.60 -31.40 -5.12
N SER A 390 -16.90 -32.04 -4.19
CA SER A 390 -16.81 -31.63 -2.79
C SER A 390 -15.37 -31.73 -2.33
N ASP A 391 -14.88 -30.70 -1.66
CA ASP A 391 -13.54 -30.70 -1.07
C ASP A 391 -13.60 -30.02 0.29
N GLY A 392 -13.89 -30.83 1.31
CA GLY A 392 -14.14 -30.36 2.67
C GLY A 392 -15.44 -29.55 2.82
N PRO A 393 -15.63 -28.86 3.96
CA PRO A 393 -16.83 -28.07 4.25
C PRO A 393 -16.86 -26.71 3.52
N SER A 394 -15.75 -26.34 2.88
CA SER A 394 -15.52 -24.98 2.39
C SER A 394 -15.62 -24.85 0.86
N LEU A 395 -15.71 -25.97 0.14
CA LEU A 395 -15.82 -26.02 -1.31
C LEU A 395 -16.81 -27.11 -1.73
N SER A 396 -17.87 -26.72 -2.43
CA SER A 396 -18.80 -27.65 -3.08
C SER A 396 -19.30 -27.09 -4.40
N LEU A 397 -19.36 -27.94 -5.43
CA LEU A 397 -19.97 -27.64 -6.72
C LEU A 397 -21.19 -28.55 -6.88
N VAL A 398 -22.35 -27.95 -7.06
CA VAL A 398 -23.64 -28.65 -7.10
C VAL A 398 -24.38 -28.28 -8.37
N GLU A 399 -24.90 -29.27 -9.08
CA GLU A 399 -25.82 -29.07 -10.21
C GLU A 399 -27.27 -29.02 -9.71
N VAL A 400 -28.03 -28.03 -10.13
CA VAL A 400 -29.44 -27.88 -9.76
C VAL A 400 -30.27 -28.90 -10.52
N ALA A 401 -31.01 -29.73 -9.77
CA ALA A 401 -31.90 -30.74 -10.32
C ALA A 401 -33.12 -30.08 -11.02
N PRO A 402 -33.76 -30.79 -11.97
CA PRO A 402 -34.98 -30.31 -12.64
C PRO A 402 -36.14 -30.01 -11.70
#